data_AF-A0A961HGN1-F1
#
_entry.id   AF-A0A961HGN1-F1
#
_cell.length_a   1.000
_cell.length_b   1.000
_cell.length_c   1.000
_cell.angle_alpha   90.00
_cell.angle_beta   90.00
_cell.angle_gamma   90.00
#
_symmetry.space_group_name_H-M   'P 1'
#
loop_
_entity.id
_entity.type
_entity.pdbx_description
1 polymer ?
#
loop_
_entity_poly.entity_id
_entity_poly.type
_entity_poly.pdbx_seq_one_letter_code
_entity_poly.pdbx_strand_id
1 'polypeptide(L)'
;MAEQRGPVEDDDIRAFICPSCSQVASSRVIGRFVQNVSWEPPAEFALLACSSAECQAPVVQVREDFGGGYELDTPGIYFPTPRRLNPAIPEELRAEFSEARTCFDAKAYRASVMMARHALERTCHMNGATKGTLQTKLEALEKQGTISGDLTEWADLLRLTGNAGSHDDDDVSPEDAKDMLDFTEALLNHLYVLRARFDEFKARRQQKASPNNT
;
A
#
# COMPACT_ATOMS: atom_id res chain seq x y z
N MET A 1 -20.79 -22.44 17.43
CA MET A 1 -21.79 -23.00 16.49
C MET A 1 -23.12 -22.35 16.81
N ALA A 2 -23.61 -21.50 15.91
CA ALA A 2 -25.01 -21.17 15.62
C ALA A 2 -25.05 -19.80 14.93
N GLU A 3 -25.45 -19.87 13.67
CA GLU A 3 -25.71 -18.81 12.71
C GLU A 3 -26.29 -17.51 13.29
N GLN A 4 -25.64 -16.38 13.00
CA GLN A 4 -26.31 -15.08 12.97
C GLN A 4 -26.28 -14.56 11.53
N ARG A 5 -26.99 -15.27 10.64
CA ARG A 5 -27.46 -14.70 9.39
C ARG A 5 -28.62 -13.78 9.76
N GLY A 6 -28.36 -12.48 9.93
CA GLY A 6 -29.43 -11.48 9.91
C GLY A 6 -30.23 -11.61 8.60
N PRO A 7 -31.53 -11.28 8.59
CA PRO A 7 -32.35 -11.41 7.39
C PRO A 7 -31.74 -10.57 6.27
N VAL A 8 -31.36 -11.23 5.18
CA VAL A 8 -31.03 -10.55 3.93
C VAL A 8 -32.38 -10.21 3.31
N GLU A 9 -32.79 -8.96 3.39
CA GLU A 9 -33.84 -8.47 2.50
C GLU A 9 -33.33 -8.68 1.07
N ASP A 10 -34.16 -9.31 0.24
CA ASP A 10 -33.78 -9.88 -1.06
C ASP A 10 -33.41 -8.80 -2.11
N ASP A 11 -33.23 -7.55 -1.70
CA ASP A 11 -32.96 -6.40 -2.58
C ASP A 11 -32.02 -5.33 -1.96
N ASP A 12 -31.20 -5.67 -0.96
CA ASP A 12 -30.19 -4.72 -0.43
C ASP A 12 -29.08 -4.46 -1.47
N ILE A 13 -29.19 -3.32 -2.15
CA ILE A 13 -28.23 -2.80 -3.12
C ILE A 13 -27.38 -1.71 -2.46
N ARG A 14 -26.06 -1.86 -2.55
CA ARG A 14 -25.10 -0.88 -2.02
C ARG A 14 -24.36 -0.19 -3.15
N ALA A 15 -24.36 1.14 -3.11
CA ALA A 15 -23.48 1.96 -3.93
C ALA A 15 -22.13 2.16 -3.23
N PHE A 16 -21.05 2.20 -4.00
CA PHE A 16 -19.68 2.45 -3.55
C PHE A 16 -18.81 2.93 -4.71
N ILE A 17 -17.66 3.54 -4.40
CA ILE A 17 -16.61 3.78 -5.42
C ILE A 17 -15.74 2.53 -5.44
N CYS A 18 -15.65 1.87 -6.59
CA CYS A 18 -14.84 0.66 -6.72
C CYS A 18 -13.35 0.98 -6.49
N PRO A 19 -12.68 0.36 -5.52
CA PRO A 19 -11.26 0.64 -5.24
C PRO A 19 -10.31 0.10 -6.32
N SER A 20 -10.80 -0.72 -7.25
CA SER A 20 -9.98 -1.27 -8.35
C SER A 20 -10.03 -0.43 -9.63
N CYS A 21 -11.20 0.11 -10.00
CA CYS A 21 -11.35 0.89 -11.23
C CYS A 21 -11.77 2.35 -11.01
N SER A 22 -12.00 2.76 -9.76
CA SER A 22 -12.39 4.11 -9.33
C SER A 22 -13.68 4.64 -9.96
N GLN A 23 -14.53 3.75 -10.50
CA GLN A 23 -15.87 4.08 -10.99
C GLN A 23 -16.90 3.91 -9.87
N VAL A 24 -17.99 4.68 -9.96
CA VAL A 24 -19.17 4.44 -9.12
C VAL A 24 -19.76 3.09 -9.51
N ALA A 25 -19.88 2.20 -8.54
CA ALA A 25 -20.45 0.88 -8.69
C ALA A 25 -21.62 0.69 -7.73
N SER A 26 -22.51 -0.22 -8.09
CA SER A 26 -23.54 -0.71 -7.19
C SER A 26 -23.58 -2.23 -7.26
N SER A 27 -23.91 -2.87 -6.15
CA SER A 27 -24.00 -4.33 -6.10
C SER A 27 -25.04 -4.75 -5.09
N ARG A 28 -25.76 -5.82 -5.41
CA ARG A 28 -26.51 -6.53 -4.39
C ARG A 28 -25.53 -7.13 -3.39
N VAL A 29 -25.87 -7.13 -2.11
CA VAL A 29 -25.08 -7.82 -1.08
C VAL A 29 -25.03 -9.33 -1.38
N ILE A 30 -23.84 -9.83 -1.70
CA ILE A 30 -23.59 -11.25 -2.01
C ILE A 30 -23.50 -12.06 -0.72
N GLY A 31 -22.92 -11.48 0.33
CA GLY A 31 -22.77 -12.11 1.64
C GLY A 31 -22.56 -11.07 2.73
N ARG A 32 -22.92 -11.41 3.96
CA ARG A 32 -22.83 -10.53 5.12
C ARG A 32 -22.29 -11.24 6.34
N PHE A 33 -21.53 -10.51 7.14
CA PHE A 33 -21.07 -10.93 8.46
C PHE A 33 -21.18 -9.75 9.43
N VAL A 34 -21.78 -9.97 10.59
CA VAL A 34 -21.83 -8.96 11.65
C VAL A 34 -20.86 -9.37 12.75
N GLN A 35 -19.88 -8.52 13.00
CA GLN A 35 -18.97 -8.64 14.12
C GLN A 35 -19.55 -7.93 15.33
N ASN A 36 -19.71 -8.65 16.43
CA ASN A 36 -20.12 -8.11 17.72
C ASN A 36 -19.02 -8.41 18.75
N VAL A 37 -18.20 -7.42 19.07
CA VAL A 37 -17.16 -7.52 20.11
C VAL A 37 -17.48 -6.56 21.25
N SER A 38 -17.13 -6.92 22.49
CA SER A 38 -17.58 -6.18 23.68
C SER A 38 -17.03 -4.76 23.84
N TRP A 39 -16.02 -4.38 23.06
CA TRP A 39 -15.26 -3.14 23.22
C TRP A 39 -15.31 -2.21 22.00
N GLU A 40 -16.02 -2.61 20.95
CA GLU A 40 -16.19 -1.83 19.71
C GLU A 40 -17.68 -1.83 19.34
N PRO A 41 -18.17 -0.82 18.60
CA PRO A 41 -19.51 -0.89 18.03
C PRO A 41 -19.69 -2.16 17.18
N PRO A 42 -20.91 -2.73 17.12
CA PRO A 42 -21.24 -3.73 16.12
C PRO A 42 -20.83 -3.28 14.71
N ALA A 43 -20.13 -4.13 13.97
CA ALA A 43 -19.66 -3.82 12.63
C ALA A 43 -20.21 -4.84 11.62
N GLU A 44 -20.92 -4.35 10.60
CA GLU A 44 -21.45 -5.15 9.51
C GLU A 44 -20.49 -5.10 8.31
N PHE A 45 -20.04 -6.28 7.89
CA PHE A 45 -19.22 -6.50 6.70
C PHE A 45 -20.10 -7.09 5.59
N ALA A 46 -20.10 -6.45 4.42
CA ALA A 46 -20.85 -6.88 3.24
C ALA A 46 -19.92 -7.15 2.05
N LEU A 47 -20.01 -8.36 1.48
CA LEU A 47 -19.35 -8.72 0.22
C LEU A 47 -20.18 -8.21 -0.96
N LEU A 48 -19.52 -7.45 -1.81
CA LEU A 48 -20.05 -6.78 -3.00
C LEU A 48 -19.14 -7.12 -4.19
N ALA A 49 -19.62 -6.90 -5.41
CA ALA A 49 -18.82 -6.95 -6.63
C ALA A 49 -19.06 -5.70 -7.48
N CYS A 50 -18.00 -5.15 -8.08
CA CYS A 50 -18.14 -4.02 -9.00
C CYS A 50 -19.11 -4.36 -10.14
N SER A 51 -20.07 -3.47 -10.44
CA SER A 51 -21.05 -3.67 -11.52
C SER A 51 -20.48 -3.52 -12.92
N SER A 52 -19.24 -3.00 -13.08
CA SER A 52 -18.59 -2.93 -14.38
C SER A 52 -18.22 -4.33 -14.87
N ALA A 53 -18.66 -4.68 -16.09
CA ALA A 53 -18.40 -5.95 -16.73
C ALA A 53 -16.90 -6.24 -16.94
N GLU A 54 -16.09 -5.20 -17.10
CA GLU A 54 -14.64 -5.32 -17.30
C GLU A 54 -13.88 -5.46 -15.97
N CYS A 55 -14.44 -4.93 -14.87
CA CYS A 55 -13.75 -4.90 -13.58
C CYS A 55 -14.18 -6.05 -12.67
N GLN A 56 -15.48 -6.18 -12.39
CA GLN A 56 -16.08 -7.19 -11.50
C GLN A 56 -15.35 -7.44 -10.17
N ALA A 57 -14.53 -6.49 -9.70
CA ALA A 57 -13.66 -6.70 -8.56
C ALA A 57 -14.47 -6.94 -7.28
N PRO A 58 -14.09 -7.93 -6.44
CA PRO A 58 -14.73 -8.17 -5.17
C PRO A 58 -14.36 -7.08 -4.17
N VAL A 59 -15.35 -6.62 -3.42
CA VAL A 59 -15.21 -5.55 -2.43
C VAL A 59 -15.87 -6.00 -1.13
N VAL A 60 -15.22 -5.74 0.00
CA VAL A 60 -15.86 -5.85 1.32
C VAL A 60 -16.08 -4.44 1.84
N GLN A 61 -17.34 -4.07 2.00
CA GLN A 61 -17.74 -2.83 2.66
C GLN A 61 -17.95 -3.08 4.15
N VAL A 62 -17.64 -2.10 5.00
CA VAL A 62 -17.91 -2.12 6.44
C VAL A 62 -18.82 -0.96 6.83
N ARG A 63 -19.77 -1.20 7.73
CA ARG A 63 -20.60 -0.19 8.40
C ARG A 63 -20.55 -0.47 9.90
N GLU A 64 -20.27 0.54 10.70
CA GLU A 64 -20.33 0.44 12.16
C GLU A 64 -21.70 0.92 12.62
N ASP A 65 -22.16 0.46 13.79
CA ASP A 65 -23.39 0.94 14.42
C ASP A 65 -23.05 1.54 15.79
N PHE A 66 -23.03 2.87 15.86
CA PHE A 66 -22.82 3.62 17.11
C PHE A 66 -24.10 3.83 17.93
N GLY A 67 -25.16 3.06 17.67
CA GLY A 67 -26.46 3.12 18.34
C GLY A 67 -27.59 3.71 17.48
N GLY A 68 -27.32 3.98 16.21
CA GLY A 68 -28.27 4.52 15.23
C GLY A 68 -28.74 3.52 14.16
N GLY A 69 -28.18 2.31 14.14
CA GLY A 69 -28.31 1.36 13.06
C GLY A 69 -27.34 1.63 11.90
N TYR A 70 -27.03 0.60 11.12
CA TYR A 70 -26.01 0.64 10.06
C TYR A 70 -26.31 1.61 8.90
N GLU A 71 -27.54 2.11 8.76
CA GLU A 71 -27.94 2.97 7.64
C GLU A 71 -27.55 4.45 7.81
N LEU A 72 -27.29 4.87 9.05
CA LEU A 72 -26.97 6.27 9.35
C LEU A 72 -25.48 6.59 9.21
N ASP A 73 -24.62 5.58 9.24
CA ASP A 73 -23.17 5.75 9.20
C ASP A 73 -22.59 5.64 7.78
N THR A 74 -21.54 6.41 7.51
CA THR A 74 -20.89 6.42 6.18
C THR A 74 -20.15 5.10 5.97
N PRO A 75 -20.47 4.31 4.92
CA PRO A 75 -19.82 3.02 4.71
C PRO A 75 -18.34 3.17 4.34
N GLY A 76 -17.49 2.36 4.97
CA GLY A 76 -16.08 2.21 4.64
C GLY A 76 -15.80 1.03 3.71
N ILE A 77 -14.63 1.01 3.06
CA ILE A 77 -14.14 -0.13 2.28
C ILE A 77 -13.09 -0.88 3.12
N TYR A 78 -13.43 -2.10 3.52
CA TYR A 78 -12.54 -2.99 4.26
C TYR A 78 -11.58 -3.75 3.33
N PHE A 79 -12.09 -4.24 2.19
CA PHE A 79 -11.31 -4.95 1.17
C PHE A 79 -11.64 -4.48 -0.26
N PRO A 80 -10.66 -4.41 -1.18
CA PRO A 80 -9.23 -4.53 -0.96
C PRO A 80 -8.73 -3.45 0.00
N THR A 81 -8.00 -3.89 1.01
CA THR A 81 -7.34 -2.98 1.95
C THR A 81 -6.17 -2.34 1.21
N PRO A 82 -5.90 -1.03 1.39
CA PRO A 82 -4.69 -0.43 0.85
C PRO A 82 -3.48 -1.30 1.20
N ARG A 83 -2.61 -1.58 0.22
CA ARG A 83 -1.40 -2.37 0.48
C ARG A 83 -0.59 -1.67 1.57
N ARG A 84 -0.50 -2.31 2.73
CA ARG A 84 0.33 -1.84 3.83
C ARG A 84 1.73 -2.40 3.67
N LEU A 85 2.72 -1.50 3.76
CA LEU A 85 4.12 -1.88 3.81
C LEU A 85 4.42 -2.77 5.03
N ASN A 86 5.39 -3.65 4.89
CA ASN A 86 5.80 -4.59 5.93
C ASN A 86 6.26 -3.84 7.21
N PRO A 87 5.88 -4.28 8.43
CA PRO A 87 6.29 -3.64 9.68
C PRO A 87 7.81 -3.54 9.93
N ALA A 88 8.62 -4.36 9.26
CA ALA A 88 10.09 -4.24 9.30
C ALA A 88 10.59 -2.92 8.69
N ILE A 89 9.78 -2.27 7.84
CA ILE A 89 10.07 -0.94 7.31
C ILE A 89 9.79 0.10 8.41
N PRO A 90 10.73 1.05 8.66
CA PRO A 90 10.56 2.11 9.66
C PRO A 90 9.22 2.84 9.55
N GLU A 91 8.62 3.16 10.70
CA GLU A 91 7.28 3.77 10.76
C GLU A 91 7.17 5.07 9.96
N GLU A 92 8.19 5.92 10.05
CA GLU A 92 8.25 7.19 9.31
C GLU A 92 8.16 6.97 7.79
N LEU A 93 8.88 5.98 7.26
CA LEU A 93 8.84 5.64 5.83
C LEU A 93 7.50 5.01 5.43
N ARG A 94 6.89 4.22 6.32
CA ARG A 94 5.54 3.68 6.09
C ARG A 94 4.49 4.78 6.06
N ALA A 95 4.60 5.80 6.92
CA ALA A 95 3.70 6.94 6.94
C ALA A 95 3.82 7.77 5.66
N GLU A 96 5.04 8.12 5.25
CA GLU A 96 5.29 8.88 4.01
C GLU A 96 4.80 8.13 2.76
N PHE A 97 5.06 6.83 2.68
CA PHE A 97 4.54 6.01 1.58
C PHE A 97 3.01 5.92 1.58
N SER A 98 2.40 5.81 2.77
CA SER A 98 0.94 5.82 2.90
C SER A 98 0.34 7.12 2.39
N GLU A 99 0.96 8.26 2.71
CA GLU A 99 0.52 9.56 2.21
C GLU A 99 0.68 9.67 0.69
N ALA A 100 1.80 9.21 0.13
CA ALA A 100 1.97 9.10 -1.32
C ALA A 100 0.85 8.28 -1.97
N ARG A 101 0.51 7.13 -1.37
CA ARG A 101 -0.58 6.28 -1.84
C ARG A 101 -1.94 6.96 -1.75
N THR A 102 -2.21 7.68 -0.66
CA THR A 102 -3.45 8.46 -0.52
C THR A 102 -3.57 9.52 -1.61
N CYS A 103 -2.49 10.23 -1.94
CA CYS A 103 -2.48 11.17 -3.07
C CYS A 103 -2.78 10.47 -4.40
N PHE A 104 -2.20 9.29 -4.64
CA PHE A 104 -2.46 8.52 -5.84
C PHE A 104 -3.93 8.09 -5.95
N ASP A 105 -4.50 7.54 -4.89
CA ASP A 105 -5.89 7.09 -4.86
C ASP A 105 -6.86 8.27 -5.04
N ALA A 106 -6.47 9.47 -4.59
CA ALA A 106 -7.18 10.73 -4.82
C ALA A 106 -6.96 11.34 -6.22
N LYS A 107 -6.22 10.67 -7.12
CA LYS A 107 -5.83 11.13 -8.46
C LYS A 107 -4.96 12.41 -8.45
N ALA A 108 -4.32 12.71 -7.32
CA ALA A 108 -3.36 13.80 -7.19
C ALA A 108 -1.96 13.30 -7.55
N TYR A 109 -1.75 12.93 -8.81
CA TYR A 109 -0.55 12.21 -9.28
C TYR A 109 0.76 12.97 -9.04
N ARG A 110 0.77 14.30 -9.26
CA ARG A 110 1.93 15.15 -8.93
C ARG A 110 2.30 15.07 -7.45
N ALA A 111 1.31 15.16 -6.57
CA ALA A 111 1.53 15.06 -5.12
C ALA A 111 2.01 13.66 -4.74
N SER A 112 1.45 12.61 -5.34
CA SER A 112 1.90 11.22 -5.14
C SER A 112 3.38 11.06 -5.47
N VAL A 113 3.84 11.54 -6.63
CA VAL A 113 5.24 11.49 -7.04
C VAL A 113 6.14 12.25 -6.07
N MET A 114 5.72 13.44 -5.63
CA MET A 114 6.50 14.23 -4.67
C MET A 114 6.65 13.53 -3.31
N MET A 115 5.57 12.94 -2.80
CA MET A 115 5.60 12.21 -1.52
C MET A 115 6.44 10.93 -1.62
N ALA A 116 6.32 10.18 -2.72
CA ALA A 116 7.15 9.02 -2.97
C ALA A 116 8.64 9.39 -3.09
N ARG A 117 8.96 10.48 -3.80
CA ARG A 117 10.33 11.04 -3.85
C ARG A 117 10.86 11.41 -2.47
N HIS A 118 10.05 12.03 -1.63
CA HIS A 118 10.42 12.37 -0.26
C HIS A 118 10.76 11.11 0.55
N ALA A 119 9.95 10.06 0.43
CA ALA A 119 10.21 8.77 1.07
C ALA A 119 11.52 8.13 0.57
N LEU A 120 11.84 8.24 -0.72
CA LEU A 120 13.11 7.77 -1.28
C LEU A 120 14.31 8.56 -0.75
N GLU A 121 14.19 9.89 -0.66
CA GLU A 121 15.26 10.73 -0.11
C GLU A 121 15.52 10.42 1.37
N ARG A 122 14.46 10.24 2.18
CA ARG A 122 14.59 9.81 3.57
C ARG A 122 15.20 8.42 3.66
N THR A 123 14.78 7.48 2.82
CA THR A 123 15.34 6.12 2.74
C THR A 123 16.84 6.17 2.50
N CYS A 124 17.30 7.00 1.55
CA CYS A 124 18.72 7.19 1.29
C CYS A 124 19.46 7.74 2.51
N HIS A 125 18.90 8.74 3.17
CA HIS A 125 19.50 9.32 4.38
C HIS A 125 19.65 8.30 5.50
N MET A 126 18.61 7.49 5.75
CA MET A 126 18.63 6.43 6.76
C MET A 126 19.66 5.34 6.46
N ASN A 127 20.03 5.16 5.20
CA ASN A 127 21.06 4.21 4.75
C ASN A 127 22.42 4.89 4.48
N GLY A 128 22.65 6.10 5.02
CA GLY A 128 23.95 6.76 5.02
C GLY A 128 24.29 7.58 3.76
N ALA A 129 23.40 7.65 2.77
CA ALA A 129 23.56 8.46 1.57
C ALA A 129 22.86 9.82 1.74
N THR A 130 23.58 10.83 2.22
CA THR A 130 23.01 12.14 2.64
C THR A 130 23.33 13.33 1.73
N LYS A 131 24.25 13.17 0.78
CA LYS A 131 24.75 14.29 -0.04
C LYS A 131 24.31 14.16 -1.49
N GLY A 132 24.05 15.32 -2.11
CA GLY A 132 23.71 15.44 -3.52
C GLY A 132 22.23 15.22 -3.82
N THR A 133 21.92 14.99 -5.09
CA THR A 133 20.58 14.68 -5.59
C THR A 133 20.17 13.25 -5.22
N LEU A 134 18.87 12.94 -5.29
CA LEU A 134 18.38 11.58 -5.07
C LEU A 134 19.13 10.54 -5.92
N GLN A 135 19.41 10.86 -7.20
CA GLN A 135 20.21 10.02 -8.08
C GLN A 135 21.59 9.71 -7.50
N THR A 136 22.35 10.75 -7.11
CA THR A 136 23.69 10.55 -6.54
C THR A 136 23.66 9.79 -5.21
N LYS A 137 22.56 9.89 -4.45
CA LYS A 137 22.36 9.11 -3.23
C LYS A 137 22.13 7.62 -3.55
N LEU A 138 21.31 7.31 -4.55
CA LEU A 138 21.05 5.93 -4.98
C LEU A 138 22.30 5.27 -5.58
N GLU A 139 23.05 5.98 -6.43
CA GLU A 139 24.37 5.53 -6.90
C GLU A 139 25.35 5.26 -5.75
N ALA A 140 25.29 6.07 -4.67
CA ALA A 140 26.13 5.84 -3.50
C ALA A 140 25.72 4.56 -2.75
N LEU A 141 24.42 4.26 -2.65
CA LEU A 141 23.94 3.01 -2.06
C LEU A 141 24.34 1.79 -2.89
N GLU A 142 24.34 1.90 -4.22
CA GLU A 142 24.81 0.84 -5.11
C GLU A 142 26.31 0.58 -4.95
N LYS A 143 27.12 1.65 -4.94
CA LYS A 143 28.58 1.56 -4.71
C LYS A 143 28.94 0.94 -3.36
N GLN A 144 28.06 1.07 -2.36
CA GLN A 144 28.18 0.43 -1.05
C GLN A 144 27.76 -1.05 -1.06
N GLY A 145 27.16 -1.55 -2.15
CA GLY A 145 26.57 -2.88 -2.24
C GLY A 145 25.26 -3.03 -1.45
N THR A 146 24.61 -1.91 -1.11
CA THR A 146 23.36 -1.88 -0.35
C THR A 146 22.16 -2.20 -1.27
N ILE A 147 22.20 -1.70 -2.50
CA ILE A 147 21.21 -1.98 -3.56
C ILE A 147 21.89 -2.57 -4.81
N SER A 148 21.13 -3.28 -5.64
CA SER A 148 21.62 -3.83 -6.91
C SER A 148 21.62 -2.78 -8.03
N GLY A 149 22.43 -3.01 -9.07
CA GLY A 149 22.46 -2.14 -10.25
C GLY A 149 21.10 -1.98 -10.93
N ASP A 150 20.30 -3.05 -11.01
CA ASP A 150 18.93 -2.99 -11.56
C ASP A 150 18.03 -1.97 -10.83
N LEU A 151 18.22 -1.77 -9.52
CA LEU A 151 17.46 -0.78 -8.75
C LEU A 151 17.96 0.65 -9.02
N THR A 152 19.25 0.83 -9.29
CA THR A 152 19.78 2.13 -9.73
C THR A 152 19.30 2.48 -11.13
N GLU A 153 19.32 1.52 -12.06
CA GLU A 153 18.84 1.73 -13.43
C GLU A 153 17.36 2.10 -13.46
N TRP A 154 16.53 1.42 -12.66
CA TRP A 154 15.13 1.78 -12.51
C TRP A 154 14.96 3.20 -11.95
N ALA A 155 15.77 3.60 -10.98
CA ALA A 155 15.75 4.96 -10.46
C ALA A 155 16.12 6.03 -11.51
N ASP A 156 17.08 5.72 -12.38
CA ASP A 156 17.49 6.61 -13.46
C ASP A 156 16.37 6.83 -14.48
N LEU A 157 15.58 5.80 -14.77
CA LEU A 157 14.40 5.90 -15.64
C LEU A 157 13.33 6.81 -15.01
N LEU A 158 13.13 6.73 -13.69
CA LEU A 158 12.15 7.55 -12.95
C LEU A 158 12.58 9.00 -12.73
N ARG A 159 13.84 9.35 -13.03
CA ARG A 159 14.37 10.72 -12.92
C ARG A 159 13.64 11.70 -13.83
N LEU A 160 13.17 11.24 -14.99
CA LEU A 160 12.41 12.05 -15.94
C LEU A 160 11.06 12.47 -15.33
N THR A 161 10.40 11.55 -14.64
CA THR A 161 9.12 11.75 -13.96
C THR A 161 9.24 12.61 -12.70
N GLY A 162 10.32 12.43 -11.92
CA GLY A 162 10.52 13.12 -10.63
C GLY A 162 10.93 14.60 -10.73
N ASN A 163 11.48 15.04 -11.86
CA ASN A 163 11.83 16.45 -12.11
C ASN A 163 10.66 17.25 -12.71
N ALA A 164 9.82 16.61 -13.53
CA ALA A 164 8.60 17.19 -14.11
C ALA A 164 7.62 17.71 -13.04
N GLY A 165 7.49 17.00 -11.91
CA GLY A 165 6.61 17.43 -10.81
C GLY A 165 6.97 18.79 -10.20
N SER A 166 8.21 19.26 -10.37
CA SER A 166 8.77 20.41 -9.66
C SER A 166 9.07 21.67 -10.48
N HIS A 167 9.15 21.61 -11.82
CA HIS A 167 9.54 22.84 -12.55
C HIS A 167 9.08 23.08 -14.02
N ASP A 168 8.44 22.18 -14.75
CA ASP A 168 8.02 22.50 -16.14
C ASP A 168 6.67 21.84 -16.51
N ASP A 169 6.03 22.33 -17.57
CA ASP A 169 4.69 22.01 -18.12
C ASP A 169 4.41 20.52 -18.46
N ASP A 170 5.20 19.58 -17.95
CA ASP A 170 5.00 18.15 -18.17
C ASP A 170 4.00 17.58 -17.16
N ASP A 171 2.82 17.20 -17.66
CA ASP A 171 1.79 16.53 -16.87
C ASP A 171 2.27 15.14 -16.40
N VAL A 172 2.23 14.91 -15.08
CA VAL A 172 2.51 13.59 -14.49
C VAL A 172 1.36 12.66 -14.80
N SER A 173 1.62 11.59 -15.55
CA SER A 173 0.61 10.59 -15.89
C SER A 173 0.23 9.70 -14.67
N PRO A 174 -0.94 9.06 -14.69
CA PRO A 174 -1.27 8.00 -13.73
C PRO A 174 -0.22 6.89 -13.69
N GLU A 175 0.33 6.53 -14.86
CA GLU A 175 1.35 5.49 -15.03
C GLU A 175 2.66 5.90 -14.34
N ASP A 176 3.10 7.14 -14.57
CA ASP A 176 4.26 7.75 -13.92
C ASP A 176 4.18 7.71 -12.39
N ALA A 177 3.03 8.14 -11.84
CA ALA A 177 2.83 8.14 -10.39
C ALA A 177 2.78 6.71 -9.83
N LYS A 178 2.24 5.77 -10.60
CA LYS A 178 2.19 4.36 -10.24
C LYS A 178 3.60 3.74 -10.23
N ASP A 179 4.40 3.99 -11.26
CA ASP A 179 5.76 3.46 -11.35
C ASP A 179 6.65 4.01 -10.22
N MET A 180 6.49 5.28 -9.85
CA MET A 180 7.18 5.87 -8.71
C MET A 180 6.80 5.21 -7.37
N LEU A 181 5.51 4.90 -7.16
CA LEU A 181 5.07 4.15 -5.98
C LEU A 181 5.62 2.72 -5.96
N ASP A 182 5.52 2.01 -7.08
CA ASP A 182 5.96 0.62 -7.20
C ASP A 182 7.48 0.52 -6.96
N PHE A 183 8.28 1.45 -7.51
CA PHE A 183 9.72 1.53 -7.23
C PHE A 183 10.02 1.84 -5.77
N THR A 184 9.32 2.81 -5.17
CA THR A 184 9.51 3.16 -3.76
C THR A 184 9.22 1.96 -2.85
N GLU A 185 8.12 1.25 -3.10
CA GLU A 185 7.79 0.02 -2.37
C GLU A 185 8.85 -1.07 -2.57
N ALA A 186 9.32 -1.28 -3.80
CA ALA A 186 10.35 -2.27 -4.12
C ALA A 186 11.67 -1.98 -3.37
N LEU A 187 12.12 -0.72 -3.38
CA LEU A 187 13.34 -0.31 -2.68
C LEU A 187 13.21 -0.51 -1.15
N LEU A 188 12.09 -0.10 -0.56
CA LEU A 188 11.84 -0.30 0.88
C LEU A 188 11.81 -1.79 1.25
N ASN A 189 11.15 -2.61 0.43
CA ASN A 189 11.11 -4.06 0.64
C ASN A 189 12.51 -4.69 0.53
N HIS A 190 13.31 -4.27 -0.45
CA HIS A 190 14.69 -4.75 -0.60
C HIS A 190 15.53 -4.45 0.64
N LEU A 191 15.52 -3.18 1.08
CA LEU A 191 16.37 -2.69 2.15
C LEU A 191 16.00 -3.23 3.54
N TYR A 192 14.71 -3.30 3.86
CA TYR A 192 14.26 -3.60 5.22
C TYR A 192 13.68 -5.00 5.40
N VAL A 193 13.08 -5.57 4.35
CA VAL A 193 12.37 -6.85 4.47
C VAL A 193 13.24 -8.00 3.96
N LEU A 194 13.69 -7.92 2.71
CA LEU A 194 14.49 -8.97 2.09
C LEU A 194 15.86 -9.08 2.78
N ARG A 195 16.48 -7.94 3.13
CA ARG A 195 17.75 -7.95 3.86
C ARG A 195 17.64 -8.62 5.22
N ALA A 196 16.64 -8.26 6.03
CA ALA A 196 16.41 -8.89 7.34
C ALA A 196 16.19 -10.41 7.20
N ARG A 197 15.34 -10.84 6.25
CA ARG A 197 15.11 -12.26 5.97
C ARG A 197 16.37 -13.00 5.54
N PHE A 198 17.22 -12.36 4.75
CA PHE A 198 18.50 -12.93 4.32
C PHE A 198 19.46 -13.10 5.50
N ASP A 199 19.58 -12.09 6.35
CA ASP A 199 20.46 -12.12 7.53
C ASP A 199 20.01 -13.21 8.53
N GLU A 200 18.69 -13.33 8.78
CA GLU A 200 18.13 -14.42 9.57
C GLU A 200 18.43 -15.80 8.96
N PHE A 201 18.27 -15.94 7.63
CA PHE A 201 18.57 -17.19 6.94
C PHE A 201 20.05 -17.56 7.06
N LYS A 202 20.95 -16.59 6.89
CA LYS A 202 22.40 -16.75 7.04
C LYS A 202 22.75 -17.19 8.47
N ALA A 203 22.18 -16.56 9.48
CA ALA A 203 22.39 -16.92 10.88
C ALA A 203 21.93 -18.36 11.18
N ARG A 204 20.74 -18.76 10.71
CA ARG A 204 20.26 -20.15 10.85
C ARG A 204 21.20 -21.18 10.21
N ARG A 205 21.78 -20.85 9.05
CA ARG A 205 22.72 -21.75 8.34
C ARG A 205 24.05 -21.87 9.07
N GLN A 206 24.58 -20.77 9.61
CA GLN A 206 25.82 -20.77 10.37
C GLN A 206 25.70 -21.58 11.67
N GLN A 207 24.58 -21.45 12.40
CA GLN A 207 24.31 -22.24 13.60
C GLN A 207 24.25 -23.75 13.31
N LYS A 208 23.65 -24.15 12.19
CA LYS A 208 23.60 -25.56 11.75
C LYS A 208 24.96 -26.11 11.29
N ALA A 209 25.89 -25.25 10.87
CA ALA A 209 27.23 -25.63 10.43
C ALA A 209 28.23 -25.73 11.60
N SER A 210 27.86 -25.28 12.80
CA SER A 210 28.67 -25.40 14.02
C SER A 210 28.15 -26.42 15.05
N PRO A 211 27.65 -27.63 14.69
CA PRO A 211 27.19 -28.57 15.69
C PRO A 211 28.40 -29.18 16.45
N ASN A 212 28.47 -28.85 17.74
CA ASN A 212 29.18 -29.49 18.85
C ASN A 212 30.61 -29.98 18.63
N ASN A 213 31.56 -29.17 19.13
CA ASN A 213 32.76 -29.70 19.77
C ASN A 213 32.41 -29.91 21.26
N THR A 214 31.88 -31.08 21.61
CA THR A 214 31.68 -31.55 23.00
C THR A 214 31.90 -33.05 23.00
#